data_AF-A0A7S4I6E1-F1
#
_entry.id   AF-A0A7S4I6E1-F1
#
_cell.length_a   1.000
_cell.length_b   1.000
_cell.length_c   1.000
_cell.angle_alpha   90.00
_cell.angle_beta   90.00
_cell.angle_gamma   90.00
#
_symmetry.space_group_name_H-M   'P 1'
#
loop_
_entity.id
_entity.type
_entity.pdbx_description
1 polymer ?
#
loop_
_entity_poly.entity_id
_entity_poly.type
_entity_poly.pdbx_seq_one_letter_code
_entity_poly.pdbx_strand_id
1 'polypeptide(L)'
;SGWFLDKVVIQNMSTSEVYYFLCGRWLASSEEDGQIVRELIARDADGETSLATKQYGICVTTGDRDGAGTNASVSITLCGENGNSGPHVLDGDPFERNG
;
A
#
# COMPACT_ATOMS: atom_id res chain seq x y z
N SER A 1 -2.38 25.51 3.42
CA SER A 1 -3.16 25.41 2.17
C SER A 1 -3.00 24.02 1.62
N GLY A 2 -4.10 23.37 1.21
CA GLY A 2 -4.10 21.96 0.80
C GLY A 2 -5.12 21.70 -0.31
N TRP A 3 -4.99 20.55 -0.98
CA TRP A 3 -5.93 20.11 -2.01
C TRP A 3 -6.76 18.96 -1.46
N PHE A 4 -8.07 19.09 -1.48
CA PHE A 4 -8.95 17.94 -1.25
C PHE A 4 -9.15 17.20 -2.57
N LEU A 5 -8.68 15.96 -2.64
CA LEU A 5 -8.83 15.11 -3.82
C LEU A 5 -10.05 14.20 -3.62
N ASP A 6 -11.11 14.45 -4.37
CA ASP A 6 -12.29 13.56 -4.39
C ASP A 6 -11.97 12.25 -5.12
N LYS A 7 -11.64 12.33 -6.41
CA LYS A 7 -11.29 11.17 -7.24
C LYS A 7 -10.43 11.54 -8.45
N VAL A 8 -9.77 10.55 -9.04
CA VAL A 8 -9.15 10.62 -10.37
C VAL A 8 -9.95 9.72 -11.33
N VAL A 9 -10.19 10.19 -12.56
CA VAL A 9 -10.88 9.44 -13.61
C VAL A 9 -9.94 9.32 -14.80
N ILE A 10 -9.73 8.10 -15.29
CA ILE A 10 -8.86 7.80 -16.44
C ILE A 10 -9.68 7.09 -17.50
N GLN A 11 -9.63 7.59 -18.74
CA GLN A 11 -10.24 6.93 -19.89
C GLN A 11 -9.15 6.34 -20.77
N ASN A 12 -9.25 5.05 -21.06
CA ASN A 12 -8.43 4.41 -22.08
C ASN A 12 -9.00 4.76 -23.46
N MET A 13 -8.26 5.53 -24.25
CA MET A 13 -8.72 6.01 -25.56
C MET A 13 -8.81 4.92 -26.64
N SER A 14 -8.15 3.76 -26.45
CA SER A 14 -8.22 2.65 -27.40
C SER A 14 -9.38 1.69 -27.11
N THR A 15 -9.64 1.41 -25.83
CA THR A 15 -10.73 0.49 -25.41
C THR A 15 -12.02 1.22 -25.04
N SER A 16 -11.98 2.55 -24.88
CA SER A 16 -13.05 3.38 -24.32
C SER A 16 -13.44 3.05 -22.87
N GLU A 17 -12.67 2.20 -22.19
CA GLU A 17 -12.89 1.88 -20.78
C GLU A 17 -12.58 3.09 -19.89
N VAL A 18 -13.36 3.23 -18.81
CA VAL A 18 -13.19 4.30 -17.83
C VAL A 18 -12.89 3.67 -16.47
N TYR A 19 -11.83 4.16 -15.84
CA TYR A 19 -11.36 3.73 -14.54
C TYR A 19 -11.48 4.87 -13.53
N TYR A 20 -11.93 4.55 -12.32
CA TYR A 20 -12.14 5.47 -11.22
C TYR A 20 -11.20 5.14 -10.06
N PHE A 21 -10.50 6.16 -9.56
CA PHE A 21 -9.64 6.07 -8.39
C PHE A 21 -10.22 6.99 -7.32
N LEU A 22 -11.02 6.41 -6.42
CA LEU A 22 -11.66 7.17 -5.33
C LEU A 22 -10.63 7.50 -4.25
N CYS A 23 -10.51 8.77 -3.89
CA CYS A 23 -9.54 9.23 -2.89
C CYS A 23 -10.24 9.74 -1.62
N GLY A 24 -11.07 10.77 -1.75
CA GLY A 24 -11.84 11.36 -0.64
C GLY A 24 -10.99 11.89 0.51
N ARG A 25 -9.75 12.37 0.25
CA ARG A 25 -8.80 12.80 1.29
C ARG A 25 -8.03 14.06 0.92
N TRP A 26 -7.47 14.71 1.94
CA TRP A 26 -6.58 15.84 1.74
C TRP A 26 -5.18 15.40 1.29
N LEU A 27 -4.60 16.13 0.35
CA LEU A 27 -3.18 16.05 -0.03
C LEU A 27 -2.43 17.21 0.64
N ALA A 28 -2.34 17.18 1.96
CA ALA A 28 -1.71 18.25 2.72
C ALA A 28 -1.12 17.74 4.02
N SER A 29 0.11 18.16 4.33
CA SER A 29 0.77 17.85 5.61
C SER A 29 0.12 18.49 6.82
N SER A 30 -0.73 19.49 6.61
CA SER A 30 -1.44 20.23 7.67
C SER A 30 -2.86 19.71 7.93
N GLU A 31 -3.36 18.76 7.15
CA GLU A 31 -4.75 18.29 7.22
C GLU A 31 -4.79 16.77 7.38
N GLU A 32 -5.84 16.28 8.03
CA GLU A 32 -6.18 14.86 8.13
C GLU A 32 -4.98 13.99 8.60
N ASP A 33 -4.45 13.13 7.75
CA ASP A 33 -3.35 12.20 8.04
C ASP A 33 -1.97 12.75 7.66
N GLY A 34 -1.90 14.01 7.21
CA GLY A 34 -0.67 14.66 6.83
C GLY A 34 -0.03 14.12 5.54
N GLN A 35 -0.70 13.23 4.80
CA GLN A 35 -0.13 12.62 3.60
C GLN A 35 -0.38 13.44 2.35
N ILE A 36 0.65 13.53 1.50
CA ILE A 36 0.59 14.18 0.17
C ILE A 36 0.70 13.17 -0.99
N VAL A 37 0.81 11.88 -0.67
CA VAL A 37 0.90 10.77 -1.63
C VAL A 37 -0.22 9.78 -1.32
N ARG A 38 -0.87 9.24 -2.36
CA ARG A 38 -1.98 8.28 -2.25
C ARG A 38 -1.77 7.11 -3.19
N GLU A 39 -1.92 5.90 -2.67
CA GLU A 39 -2.02 4.69 -3.47
C GLU A 39 -3.50 4.29 -3.54
N LEU A 40 -4.05 4.26 -4.75
CA LEU A 40 -5.47 4.07 -5.00
C LEU A 40 -5.69 2.90 -5.96
N ILE A 41 -6.69 2.07 -5.67
CA ILE A 41 -7.03 0.94 -6.51
C ILE A 41 -8.02 1.39 -7.59
N ALA A 42 -7.75 0.99 -8.84
CA ALA A 42 -8.63 1.26 -9.97
C ALA A 42 -9.96 0.49 -9.82
N ARG A 43 -11.06 1.19 -10.05
CA ARG A 43 -12.41 0.61 -10.16
C ARG A 43 -12.97 0.82 -11.55
N ASP A 44 -13.76 -0.12 -12.04
CA ASP A 44 -14.50 0.03 -13.30
C ASP A 44 -15.75 0.91 -13.12
N ALA A 45 -16.57 1.01 -14.17
CA ALA A 45 -17.79 1.82 -14.17
C ALA A 45 -18.89 1.30 -13.23
N ASP A 46 -18.88 0.01 -12.91
CA ASP A 46 -19.81 -0.62 -11.97
C ASP A 46 -19.33 -0.46 -10.51
N GLY A 47 -18.13 0.10 -10.32
CA GLY A 47 -17.50 0.29 -9.02
C GLY A 47 -16.78 -0.96 -8.51
N GLU A 48 -16.67 -1.99 -9.35
CA GLU A 48 -15.96 -3.21 -9.06
C GLU A 48 -14.46 -2.99 -9.20
N THR A 49 -13.71 -3.72 -8.38
CA THR A 49 -12.26 -3.56 -8.33
C THR A 49 -11.65 -4.41 -9.44
N SER A 50 -10.83 -3.83 -10.32
CA SER A 50 -10.26 -4.56 -11.46
C SER A 50 -9.32 -5.70 -11.05
N LEU A 51 -8.88 -5.72 -9.79
CA LEU A 51 -8.02 -6.74 -9.22
C LEU A 51 -8.61 -7.24 -7.90
N ALA A 52 -8.77 -8.56 -7.78
CA ALA A 52 -9.11 -9.19 -6.52
C ALA A 52 -7.95 -9.02 -5.52
N THR A 53 -8.24 -8.44 -4.36
CA THR A 53 -7.28 -8.35 -3.25
C THR A 53 -6.85 -9.75 -2.84
N LYS A 54 -5.53 -10.01 -2.84
CA LYS A 54 -4.96 -11.26 -2.35
C LYS A 54 -4.51 -11.09 -0.91
N GLN A 55 -4.86 -12.04 -0.06
CA GLN A 55 -4.41 -12.09 1.33
C GLN A 55 -3.19 -13.00 1.45
N TYR A 56 -2.12 -12.49 2.07
CA TYR A 56 -0.88 -13.22 2.31
C TYR A 56 -0.65 -13.35 3.82
N GLY A 57 -0.40 -14.58 4.29
CA GLY A 57 0.10 -14.82 5.64
C GLY A 57 1.62 -14.70 5.66
N ILE A 58 2.14 -13.78 6.46
CA ILE A 58 3.58 -13.53 6.59
C ILE A 58 4.04 -14.06 7.95
N CYS A 59 5.05 -14.93 7.95
CA CYS A 59 5.74 -15.41 9.14
C CYS A 59 7.21 -15.01 9.03
N VAL A 60 7.76 -14.40 10.08
CA VAL A 60 9.15 -13.93 10.11
C VAL A 60 9.84 -14.62 11.27
N THR A 61 10.97 -15.28 10.98
CA THR A 61 11.80 -15.95 11.99
C THR A 61 13.23 -15.47 11.83
N THR A 62 13.88 -15.15 12.94
CA THR A 62 15.29 -14.76 12.98
C THR A 62 16.18 -15.97 13.23
N GLY A 63 17.48 -15.83 12.92
CA GLY A 63 18.46 -16.90 13.16
C GLY A 63 18.69 -17.19 14.64
N ASP A 64 19.37 -18.29 14.93
CA ASP A 64 19.64 -18.79 16.27
C ASP A 64 20.99 -18.34 16.85
N ARG A 65 21.69 -17.41 16.20
CA ARG A 65 22.97 -16.87 16.68
C ARG A 65 22.74 -15.74 17.68
N ASP A 66 23.69 -15.56 18.59
CA ASP A 66 23.69 -14.40 19.47
C ASP A 66 23.74 -13.11 18.63
N GLY A 67 22.80 -12.19 18.91
CA GLY A 67 22.64 -10.94 18.16
C GLY A 67 21.87 -11.07 16.84
N ALA A 68 21.18 -12.19 16.58
CA ALA A 68 20.35 -12.35 15.38
C ALA A 68 19.02 -11.56 15.40
N GLY A 69 18.64 -11.02 16.56
CA GLY A 69 17.47 -10.15 16.70
C GLY A 69 17.73 -8.71 16.21
N THR A 70 16.66 -7.95 15.99
CA THR A 70 16.73 -6.54 15.61
C THR A 70 15.59 -5.73 16.22
N ASN A 71 15.91 -4.50 16.63
CA ASN A 71 14.94 -3.47 17.02
C ASN A 71 14.78 -2.39 15.94
N ALA A 72 15.36 -2.58 14.76
CA ALA A 72 15.18 -1.69 13.63
C ALA A 72 13.74 -1.75 13.12
N SER A 73 13.28 -0.67 12.48
CA SER A 73 12.05 -0.70 11.71
C SER A 73 12.24 -1.59 10.47
N VAL A 74 11.45 -2.66 10.36
CA VAL A 74 11.50 -3.61 9.25
C VAL A 74 10.28 -3.40 8.37
N SER A 75 10.46 -3.48 7.05
CA SER A 75 9.38 -3.45 6.08
C SER A 75 9.54 -4.55 5.04
N ILE A 76 8.44 -5.04 4.49
CA ILE A 76 8.40 -5.99 3.38
C ILE A 76 7.75 -5.34 2.15
N THR A 77 8.31 -5.62 0.96
CA THR A 77 7.72 -5.25 -0.32
C THR A 77 7.52 -6.52 -1.15
N LEU A 78 6.29 -6.80 -1.57
CA LEU A 78 6.00 -7.92 -2.45
C LEU A 78 6.20 -7.49 -3.91
N CYS A 79 7.00 -8.23 -4.68
CA CYS A 79 7.27 -7.96 -6.09
C CYS A 79 6.69 -9.09 -6.95
N GLY A 80 5.94 -8.75 -8.01
CA GLY A 80 5.41 -9.69 -8.98
C GLY A 80 5.41 -9.12 -10.40
N GLU A 81 4.89 -9.87 -11.36
CA GLU A 81 4.88 -9.49 -12.78
C GLU A 81 4.14 -8.17 -13.05
N ASN A 82 3.18 -7.81 -12.18
CA ASN A 82 2.33 -6.62 -12.32
C ASN A 82 2.80 -5.43 -11.47
N GLY A 83 4.01 -5.48 -10.90
CA GLY A 83 4.58 -4.40 -10.09
C GLY A 83 4.94 -4.84 -8.67
N ASN A 84 4.94 -3.88 -7.73
CA ASN A 84 5.20 -4.14 -6.33
C ASN A 84 4.14 -3.51 -5.42
N SER A 85 4.00 -4.02 -4.20
CA SER A 85 2.99 -3.60 -3.23
C SER A 85 3.34 -2.34 -2.42
N GLY A 86 4.48 -1.71 -2.71
CA GLY A 86 5.08 -0.73 -1.81
C GLY A 86 5.60 -1.35 -0.50
N PRO A 87 6.28 -0.56 0.35
CA PRO A 87 6.74 -1.01 1.66
C PRO A 87 5.57 -1.17 2.64
N HIS A 88 5.41 -2.38 3.19
CA HIS A 88 4.55 -2.64 4.33
C HIS A 88 5.42 -2.76 5.58
N VAL A 89 5.29 -1.80 6.50
CA VAL A 89 6.01 -1.85 7.78
C VAL A 89 5.47 -3.03 8.59
N LEU A 90 6.39 -3.81 9.15
CA LEU A 90 6.08 -4.89 10.07
C LEU A 90 6.07 -4.30 11.49
N ASP A 91 4.92 -3.75 11.87
CA ASP A 91 4.72 -3.16 13.20
C ASP A 91 4.53 -4.26 14.26
N GLY A 92 5.21 -4.13 15.40
CA GLY A 92 5.16 -5.10 16.49
C GLY A 92 6.31 -4.95 17.47
N ASP A 93 6.47 -5.95 18.34
CA ASP A 93 7.63 -6.07 19.23
C ASP A 93 8.92 -6.28 18.42
N PRO A 94 10.11 -5.98 18.99
CA PRO A 94 11.38 -6.28 18.35
C PRO A 94 11.45 -7.73 17.85
N PHE A 95 12.11 -7.93 16.70
CA PHE A 95 12.33 -9.27 16.18
C PHE A 95 13.40 -9.95 17.02
N GLU A 96 12.98 -10.89 17.86
CA GLU A 96 13.87 -11.63 18.75
C GLU A 96 14.41 -12.91 18.12
N ARG A 97 15.54 -13.39 18.64
CA ARG A 97 16.15 -14.69 18.29
C ARG A 97 15.11 -15.81 18.42
N ASN A 98 14.95 -16.63 17.38
CA ASN A 98 13.99 -17.75 17.33
C ASN A 98 12.51 -17.35 17.53
N GLY A 99 12.17 -16.10 17.21
CA GLY A 99 10.79 -15.60 17.19
C GLY A 99 9.92 -16.16 16.08
#